data_AF-A0A3D0K1M4-F1
#
_entry.id   AF-A0A3D0K1M4-F1
#
_cell.length_a   1.000
_cell.length_b   1.000
_cell.length_c   1.000
_cell.angle_alpha   90.00
_cell.angle_beta   90.00
_cell.angle_gamma   90.00
#
_symmetry.space_group_name_H-M   'P 1'
#
loop_
_entity.id
_entity.type
_entity.pdbx_description
1 polymer ?
#
loop_
_entity_poly.entity_id
_entity_poly.type
_entity_poly.pdbx_seq_one_letter_code
_entity_poly.pdbx_strand_id
1 'polypeptide(L)'
;PEGRSADHLERFGVSCGIAFQITDDLLDLVGDQDVVGKSVGRDLEKGKLTLPTIYAMNEMEGDDRRRLVDLIEKRDLVGLRSVVRDAGLIDRAMDKASGLVESAKNELESLDETPARILLGSLADGIIDRRY
;
A
#
# COMPACT_ATOMS: atom_id res chain seq x y z
N PRO A 1 -11.44 -26.73 16.59
CA PRO A 1 -12.41 -26.93 15.48
C PRO A 1 -11.93 -26.20 14.21
N GLU A 2 -11.78 -26.95 13.12
CA GLU A 2 -11.19 -26.52 11.84
C GLU A 2 -11.72 -25.18 11.29
N GLY A 3 -12.99 -24.85 11.55
CA GLY A 3 -13.60 -23.57 11.15
C GLY A 3 -12.91 -22.33 11.73
N ARG A 4 -12.43 -22.37 12.98
CA ARG A 4 -11.73 -21.21 13.56
C ARG A 4 -10.38 -20.98 12.87
N SER A 5 -9.68 -22.04 12.50
CA SER A 5 -8.40 -21.94 11.80
C SER A 5 -8.57 -21.35 10.40
N ALA A 6 -9.64 -21.72 9.69
CA ALA A 6 -9.96 -21.16 8.39
C ALA A 6 -10.24 -19.64 8.47
N ASP A 7 -11.00 -19.19 9.46
CA ASP A 7 -11.31 -17.77 9.63
C ASP A 7 -10.06 -16.92 9.92
N HIS A 8 -9.11 -17.44 10.71
CA HIS A 8 -7.82 -16.78 10.97
C HIS A 8 -6.98 -16.66 9.68
N LEU A 9 -6.93 -17.73 8.88
CA LEU A 9 -6.20 -17.72 7.61
C LEU A 9 -6.84 -16.80 6.57
N GLU A 10 -8.18 -16.70 6.55
CA GLU A 10 -8.89 -15.75 5.70
C GLU A 10 -8.52 -14.31 6.05
N ARG A 11 -8.61 -13.94 7.34
CA ARG A 11 -8.25 -12.59 7.80
C ARG A 11 -6.77 -12.27 7.54
N PHE A 12 -5.89 -13.23 7.79
CA PHE A 12 -4.47 -13.13 7.41
C PHE A 12 -4.31 -12.79 5.91
N GLY A 13 -4.97 -13.57 5.04
CA GLY A 13 -4.87 -13.40 3.60
C GLY A 13 -5.41 -12.06 3.12
N VAL A 14 -6.56 -11.63 3.65
CA VAL A 14 -7.17 -10.32 3.33
C VAL A 14 -6.23 -9.17 3.72
N SER A 15 -5.71 -9.18 4.96
CA SER A 15 -4.80 -8.14 5.43
C SER A 15 -3.50 -8.10 4.61
N CYS A 16 -2.92 -9.24 4.29
CA CYS A 16 -1.74 -9.33 3.42
C CYS A 16 -2.04 -8.80 2.01
N GLY A 17 -3.17 -9.18 1.42
CA GLY A 17 -3.56 -8.73 0.08
C GLY A 17 -3.70 -7.20 0.00
N ILE A 18 -4.33 -6.59 1.01
CA ILE A 18 -4.47 -5.13 1.07
C ILE A 18 -3.10 -4.46 1.27
N ALA A 19 -2.27 -4.95 2.20
CA ALA A 19 -0.92 -4.43 2.43
C ALA A 19 -0.05 -4.51 1.16
N PHE A 20 -0.14 -5.62 0.43
CA PHE A 20 0.55 -5.82 -0.84
C PHE A 20 0.12 -4.80 -1.89
N GLN A 21 -1.19 -4.58 -2.06
CA GLN A 21 -1.67 -3.63 -3.05
C GLN A 21 -1.25 -2.20 -2.71
N ILE A 22 -1.31 -1.80 -1.44
CA ILE A 22 -0.84 -0.47 -1.01
C ILE A 22 0.66 -0.32 -1.32
N THR A 23 1.46 -1.34 -1.04
CA THR A 23 2.91 -1.28 -1.29
C THR A 23 3.22 -1.24 -2.79
N ASP A 24 2.52 -2.01 -3.62
CA ASP A 24 2.66 -1.99 -5.09
C ASP A 24 2.26 -0.64 -5.69
N ASP A 25 1.15 -0.07 -5.22
CA ASP A 25 0.68 1.27 -5.61
C ASP A 25 1.70 2.35 -5.24
N LEU A 26 2.32 2.24 -4.05
CA LEU A 26 3.39 3.15 -3.62
C LEU A 26 4.62 3.01 -4.50
N LEU A 27 5.05 1.79 -4.83
CA LEU A 27 6.16 1.55 -5.74
C LEU A 27 5.90 2.16 -7.13
N ASP A 28 4.68 2.04 -7.65
CA ASP A 28 4.31 2.63 -8.94
C ASP A 28 4.27 4.18 -8.87
N LEU A 29 3.92 4.77 -7.72
CA LEU A 29 3.82 6.23 -7.56
C LEU A 29 5.17 6.91 -7.25
N VAL A 30 6.00 6.30 -6.41
CA VAL A 30 7.18 6.95 -5.82
C VAL A 30 8.50 6.26 -6.12
N GLY A 31 8.45 5.04 -6.67
CA GLY A 31 9.63 4.28 -7.00
C GLY A 31 10.57 5.04 -7.94
N ASP A 32 11.87 4.83 -7.75
CA ASP A 32 12.86 5.26 -8.72
C ASP A 32 12.84 4.27 -9.90
N GLN A 33 12.78 4.77 -11.15
CA GLN A 33 12.78 3.90 -12.32
C GLN A 33 14.02 2.99 -12.34
N ASP A 34 15.16 3.49 -11.87
CA ASP A 34 16.42 2.78 -11.84
C ASP A 34 16.42 1.63 -10.80
N VAL A 35 15.60 1.74 -9.75
CA VAL A 35 15.46 0.73 -8.69
C VAL A 35 14.35 -0.27 -9.00
N VAL A 36 13.22 0.22 -9.53
CA VAL A 36 12.04 -0.61 -9.85
C VAL A 36 12.26 -1.45 -11.11
N GLY A 37 13.18 -1.03 -11.98
CA GLY A 37 13.54 -1.74 -13.22
C GLY A 37 12.40 -1.77 -14.25
N LYS A 38 11.40 -0.89 -14.11
CA LYS A 38 10.17 -0.79 -14.94
C LYS A 38 9.68 0.65 -14.98
N SER A 39 8.76 0.97 -15.89
CA SER A 39 8.06 2.26 -15.90
C SER A 39 7.17 2.41 -14.66
N VAL A 40 7.34 3.53 -13.96
CA VAL A 40 6.50 4.00 -12.85
C VAL A 40 5.38 4.92 -13.38
N GLY A 41 4.31 5.13 -12.61
CA GLY A 41 3.19 6.01 -12.94
C GLY A 41 2.11 5.37 -13.82
N ARG A 42 2.10 4.05 -13.96
CA ARG A 42 1.11 3.32 -14.78
C ARG A 42 -0.29 3.42 -14.19
N ASP A 43 -0.40 3.51 -12.87
CA ASP A 43 -1.70 3.70 -12.21
C ASP A 43 -2.28 5.07 -12.56
N LEU A 44 -1.45 6.12 -12.54
CA LEU A 44 -1.86 7.45 -12.95
C LEU A 44 -2.27 7.50 -14.43
N GLU A 45 -1.51 6.84 -15.32
CA GLU A 45 -1.86 6.73 -16.74
C GLU A 45 -3.21 6.05 -16.99
N LYS A 46 -3.60 5.13 -16.13
CA LYS A 46 -4.91 4.44 -16.20
C LYS A 46 -6.03 5.23 -15.51
N GLY A 47 -5.72 6.37 -14.88
CA GLY A 47 -6.67 7.12 -14.06
C GLY A 47 -7.04 6.41 -12.77
N LYS A 48 -6.23 5.45 -12.30
CA LYS A 48 -6.43 4.76 -11.03
C LYS A 48 -5.96 5.66 -9.89
N LEU A 49 -6.86 5.95 -8.96
CA LEU A 49 -6.52 6.62 -7.71
C LEU A 49 -5.99 5.60 -6.71
N THR A 50 -4.78 5.83 -6.20
CA THR A 50 -4.13 5.01 -5.18
C THR A 50 -4.26 5.66 -3.81
N LEU A 51 -3.95 4.92 -2.74
CA LEU A 51 -4.23 5.35 -1.37
C LEU A 51 -3.69 6.76 -0.99
N PRO A 52 -2.44 7.16 -1.34
CA PRO A 52 -1.98 8.52 -1.07
C PRO A 52 -2.83 9.60 -1.75
N THR A 53 -3.26 9.35 -2.99
CA THR A 53 -4.11 10.29 -3.74
C THR A 53 -5.54 10.31 -3.21
N ILE A 54 -6.05 9.19 -2.70
CA ILE A 54 -7.35 9.12 -2.03
C ILE A 54 -7.33 9.95 -0.74
N TYR A 55 -6.27 9.84 0.06
CA TYR A 55 -6.10 10.71 1.24
C TYR A 55 -6.06 12.18 0.86
N ALA A 56 -5.26 12.54 -0.16
CA ALA A 56 -5.16 13.92 -0.64
C ALA A 56 -6.53 14.46 -1.09
N MET A 57 -7.29 13.68 -1.85
CA MET A 57 -8.62 14.06 -2.33
C MET A 57 -9.65 14.26 -1.20
N ASN A 58 -9.45 13.60 -0.06
CA ASN A 58 -10.35 13.67 1.09
C ASN A 58 -9.98 14.81 2.06
N GLU A 59 -8.74 15.29 2.04
CA GLU A 59 -8.20 16.22 3.04
C GLU A 59 -7.83 17.59 2.48
N MET A 60 -7.50 17.67 1.18
CA MET A 60 -7.20 18.95 0.53
C MET A 60 -8.48 19.67 0.13
N GLU A 61 -8.49 20.98 0.32
CA GLU A 61 -9.60 21.87 -0.02
C GLU A 61 -9.13 23.06 -0.87
N GLY A 62 -10.07 23.85 -1.39
CA GLY A 62 -9.76 25.11 -2.08
C GLY A 62 -8.79 24.95 -3.27
N ASP A 63 -7.76 25.79 -3.29
CA ASP A 63 -6.74 25.80 -4.34
C ASP A 63 -5.87 24.54 -4.37
N ASP A 64 -5.59 23.95 -3.21
CA ASP A 64 -4.81 22.71 -3.15
C ASP A 64 -5.57 21.54 -3.77
N ARG A 65 -6.88 21.46 -3.52
CA ARG A 65 -7.73 20.44 -4.18
C ARG A 65 -7.82 20.66 -5.68
N ARG A 66 -7.98 21.91 -6.12
CA ARG A 66 -7.99 22.25 -7.57
C ARG A 66 -6.68 21.84 -8.24
N ARG A 67 -5.56 22.16 -7.60
CA ARG A 67 -4.22 21.78 -8.07
C ARG A 67 -4.05 20.26 -8.14
N LEU A 68 -4.48 19.54 -7.10
CA LEU A 68 -4.44 18.07 -7.08
C LEU A 68 -5.21 17.46 -8.24
N VAL A 69 -6.45 17.93 -8.50
CA VAL A 69 -7.27 17.45 -9.62
C VAL A 69 -6.61 17.73 -10.96
N ASP A 70 -6.07 18.94 -11.16
CA ASP A 70 -5.36 19.30 -12.40
C ASP A 70 -4.15 18.40 -12.67
N LEU A 71 -3.37 18.06 -11.63
CA LEU A 71 -2.25 17.12 -11.73
C LEU A 71 -2.70 15.72 -12.13
N ILE A 72 -3.82 15.25 -11.58
CA ILE A 72 -4.39 13.92 -11.91
C ILE A 72 -4.89 13.91 -13.36
N GLU A 73 -5.65 14.92 -13.78
CA GLU A 73 -6.18 15.02 -15.15
C GLU A 73 -5.07 15.11 -16.20
N LYS A 74 -4.01 15.87 -15.90
CA LYS A 74 -2.82 15.99 -16.76
C LYS A 74 -1.88 14.79 -16.71
N ARG A 75 -2.12 13.84 -15.79
CA ARG A 75 -1.24 12.70 -15.51
C ARG A 75 0.18 13.14 -15.18
N ASP A 76 0.32 14.26 -14.47
CA ASP A 76 1.60 14.79 -14.03
C ASP A 76 2.08 14.04 -12.78
N LEU A 77 2.82 12.95 -13.02
CA LEU A 77 3.38 12.11 -11.97
C LEU A 77 4.30 12.89 -11.03
N VAL A 78 5.12 13.79 -11.57
CA VAL A 78 6.13 14.52 -10.79
C VAL A 78 5.45 15.49 -9.83
N GLY A 79 4.52 16.29 -10.35
CA GLY A 79 3.75 17.22 -9.55
C GLY A 79 2.88 16.51 -8.51
N LEU A 80 2.21 15.41 -8.90
CA LEU A 80 1.40 14.61 -7.98
C LEU A 80 2.24 14.02 -6.85
N ARG A 81 3.40 13.44 -7.19
CA ARG A 81 4.36 12.88 -6.23
C ARG A 81 4.86 13.94 -5.24
N SER A 82 5.13 15.17 -5.69
CA SER A 82 5.50 16.27 -4.80
C SER A 82 4.37 16.56 -3.81
N VAL A 83 3.14 16.77 -4.32
CA VAL A 83 1.98 17.13 -3.49
C VAL A 83 1.69 16.09 -2.41
N VAL A 84 1.66 14.80 -2.76
CA VAL A 84 1.39 13.75 -1.75
C VAL A 84 2.55 13.52 -0.79
N ARG A 85 3.79 13.82 -1.20
CA ARG A 85 4.98 13.74 -0.34
C ARG A 85 5.01 14.87 0.67
N ASP A 86 4.80 16.10 0.21
CA ASP A 86 4.83 17.30 1.06
C ASP A 86 3.72 17.27 2.11
N ALA A 87 2.59 16.61 1.78
CA ALA A 87 1.49 16.36 2.71
C ALA A 87 1.69 15.14 3.63
N GLY A 88 2.82 14.41 3.54
CA GLY A 88 3.12 13.23 4.38
C GLY A 88 2.22 12.01 4.09
N LEU A 89 1.57 11.96 2.93
CA LEU A 89 0.56 10.93 2.62
C LEU A 89 1.18 9.63 2.12
N ILE A 90 2.42 9.68 1.64
CA ILE A 90 3.22 8.48 1.31
C ILE A 90 3.49 7.68 2.59
N ASP A 91 4.03 8.35 3.61
CA ASP A 91 4.38 7.70 4.88
C ASP A 91 3.14 7.14 5.57
N ARG A 92 2.04 7.91 5.57
CA ARG A 92 0.77 7.44 6.14
C ARG A 92 0.20 6.21 5.41
N ALA A 93 0.34 6.14 4.08
CA ALA A 93 -0.05 4.94 3.33
C ALA A 93 0.86 3.74 3.68
N MET A 94 2.16 3.98 3.87
CA MET A 94 3.11 2.95 4.30
C MET A 94 2.83 2.45 5.72
N ASP A 95 2.46 3.34 6.64
CA ASP A 95 2.04 3.00 8.00
C ASP A 95 0.76 2.15 7.96
N LYS A 96 -0.17 2.46 7.06
CA LYS A 96 -1.38 1.66 6.87
C LYS A 96 -1.05 0.24 6.39
N ALA A 97 -0.14 0.09 5.43
CA ALA A 97 0.33 -1.22 4.97
C ALA A 97 1.03 -2.01 6.10
N SER A 98 1.90 -1.34 6.85
CA SER A 98 2.61 -1.94 7.98
C SER A 98 1.66 -2.42 9.08
N GLY A 99 0.66 -1.60 9.45
CA GLY A 99 -0.36 -2.02 10.42
C GLY A 99 -1.21 -3.20 9.95
N LEU A 100 -1.42 -3.34 8.63
CA LEU A 100 -2.12 -4.50 8.06
C LEU A 100 -1.27 -5.77 8.12
N VAL A 101 0.03 -5.68 7.86
CA VAL A 101 0.97 -6.81 8.03
C VAL A 101 1.00 -7.28 9.48
N GLU A 102 1.09 -6.34 10.44
CA GLU A 102 1.07 -6.69 11.85
C GLU A 102 -0.27 -7.32 12.26
N SER A 103 -1.39 -6.78 11.76
CA SER A 103 -2.71 -7.39 11.96
C SER A 103 -2.79 -8.81 11.39
N ALA A 104 -2.21 -9.04 10.20
CA ALA A 104 -2.15 -10.36 9.59
C ALA A 104 -1.35 -11.33 10.47
N LYS A 105 -0.17 -10.93 10.94
CA LYS A 105 0.69 -11.77 11.79
C LYS A 105 0.00 -12.15 13.11
N ASN A 106 -0.75 -11.23 13.72
CA ASN A 106 -1.54 -11.51 14.92
C ASN A 106 -2.61 -12.61 14.69
N GLU A 107 -3.18 -12.72 13.48
CA GLU A 107 -4.10 -13.81 13.16
C GLU A 107 -3.40 -15.17 13.15
N LEU A 108 -2.12 -15.23 12.75
CA LEU A 108 -1.33 -16.46 12.77
C LEU A 108 -1.00 -16.93 14.19
N GLU A 109 -0.83 -16.02 15.15
CA GLU A 109 -0.51 -16.38 16.55
C GLU A 109 -1.58 -17.25 17.20
N SER A 110 -2.83 -17.19 16.71
CA SER A 110 -3.95 -18.01 17.17
C SER A 110 -3.95 -19.44 16.60
N LEU A 111 -3.00 -19.76 15.71
CA LEU A 111 -2.84 -21.08 15.07
C LEU A 111 -1.66 -21.83 15.69
N ASP A 112 -1.67 -23.16 15.60
CA ASP A 112 -0.57 -24.01 16.06
C ASP A 112 0.75 -23.66 15.35
N GLU A 113 1.85 -23.70 16.10
CA GLU A 113 3.18 -23.49 15.52
C GLU A 113 3.55 -24.63 14.58
N THR A 114 3.65 -24.29 13.30
CA THR A 114 4.05 -25.21 12.23
C THR A 114 5.05 -24.52 11.31
N PRO A 115 5.88 -25.27 10.57
CA PRO A 115 6.73 -24.69 9.54
C PRO A 115 5.96 -23.83 8.52
N ALA A 116 4.72 -24.22 8.19
CA ALA A 116 3.85 -23.45 7.31
C ALA A 116 3.45 -22.10 7.92
N ARG A 117 3.06 -22.07 9.21
CA ARG A 117 2.76 -20.82 9.93
C ARG A 117 3.95 -19.87 9.92
N ILE A 118 5.15 -20.38 10.20
CA ILE A 118 6.39 -19.58 10.20
C ILE A 118 6.64 -18.99 8.81
N LEU A 119 6.51 -19.79 7.75
CA LEU A 119 6.68 -19.32 6.36
C LEU A 119 5.66 -18.24 5.98
N LEU A 120 4.40 -18.35 6.41
CA LEU A 120 3.38 -17.32 6.18
C LEU A 120 3.74 -16.01 6.88
N GLY A 121 4.27 -16.07 8.11
CA GLY A 121 4.77 -14.90 8.83
C GLY A 121 5.90 -14.21 8.07
N SER A 122 6.91 -14.97 7.62
CA SER A 122 8.01 -14.43 6.82
C SER A 122 7.55 -13.84 5.48
N LEU A 123 6.52 -14.43 4.85
CA LEU A 123 5.91 -13.88 3.64
C LEU A 123 5.27 -12.51 3.91
N ALA A 124 4.58 -12.36 5.04
CA ALA A 124 3.94 -11.12 5.43
C ALA A 124 4.98 -10.01 5.68
N ASP A 125 6.09 -10.32 6.37
CA ASP A 125 7.20 -9.38 6.57
C ASP A 125 7.77 -8.88 5.22
N GLY A 126 7.96 -9.80 4.27
CA GLY A 126 8.46 -9.50 2.93
C GLY A 126 7.58 -8.57 2.08
N ILE A 127 6.31 -8.32 2.48
CA ILE A 127 5.43 -7.38 1.77
C ILE A 127 5.94 -5.95 1.91
N ILE A 128 6.33 -5.55 3.12
CA ILE A 128 6.72 -4.17 3.45
C ILE A 128 8.23 -3.94 3.37
N ASP A 129 9.01 -4.99 3.17
CA ASP A 129 10.46 -4.93 2.97
C ASP A 129 10.85 -4.60 1.52
N ARG A 130 9.88 -4.51 0.61
CA ARG A 130 10.08 -4.06 -0.77
C ARG A 130 10.45 -2.57 -0.90
N ARG A 131 11.00 -1.96 0.14
CA ARG A 131 11.37 -0.54 0.15
C ARG A 131 12.63 -0.34 -0.69
N TYR A 132 12.56 0.74 -1.48
CA TYR A 132 13.59 1.48 -2.22
C TYR A 132 15.04 0.97 -2.10
#